data_AF-A0A7S2NNU0-F1
#
_entry.id   AF-A0A7S2NNU0-F1
#
_cell.length_a   1.000
_cell.length_b   1.000
_cell.length_c   1.000
_cell.angle_alpha   90.00
_cell.angle_beta   90.00
_cell.angle_gamma   90.00
#
_symmetry.space_group_name_H-M   'P 1'
#
loop_
_entity.id
_entity.type
_entity.pdbx_description
1 polymer ?
#
loop_
_entity_poly.entity_id
_entity_poly.type
_entity_poly.pdbx_seq_one_letter_code
_entity_poly.pdbx_strand_id
1 'polypeptide(L)'
;HQKKCAVCDGTFGRCVRCRLSQGDGEAVVAAYEEWRPSRLYLDFDRTLCSTRGGADPMRGTHTVDAELHAVAVAMGAAATHVLTRNRHTAQIRQFLAEHGLPVAAVHSAPTGESKWQHIADTLGVGERALFVDDSANEVADPQMVADPRVFRVLFQR
;
A
#
# COMPACT_ATOMS: atom_id res chain seq x y z
N HIS A 1 15.91 -14.14 -4.58
CA HIS A 1 16.52 -15.40 -4.04
C HIS A 1 15.54 -16.57 -3.94
N GLN A 2 14.21 -16.38 -3.93
CA GLN A 2 13.28 -17.52 -3.91
C GLN A 2 13.14 -18.27 -5.25
N LYS A 3 13.71 -17.75 -6.36
CA LYS A 3 13.57 -18.26 -7.74
C LYS A 3 12.11 -18.45 -8.22
N LYS A 4 11.13 -17.93 -7.48
CA LYS A 4 9.70 -17.87 -7.80
C LYS A 4 9.33 -16.49 -8.33
N CYS A 5 8.36 -16.44 -9.24
CA CYS A 5 7.80 -15.18 -9.73
C CYS A 5 6.66 -14.75 -8.81
N ALA A 6 6.79 -13.62 -8.11
CA ALA A 6 5.69 -13.08 -7.31
C ALA A 6 4.45 -12.70 -8.14
N VAL A 7 4.57 -12.62 -9.47
CA VAL A 7 3.40 -12.36 -10.34
C VAL A 7 2.69 -13.66 -10.72
N CYS A 8 3.44 -14.71 -11.02
CA CYS A 8 2.91 -15.92 -11.63
C CYS A 8 2.76 -17.10 -10.66
N ASP A 9 3.38 -17.05 -9.48
CA ASP A 9 3.37 -18.13 -8.50
C ASP A 9 2.49 -17.74 -7.30
N GLY A 10 1.26 -18.25 -7.28
CA GLY A 10 0.32 -18.04 -6.17
C GLY A 10 0.77 -18.64 -4.82
N THR A 11 1.94 -19.28 -4.77
CA THR A 11 2.57 -19.78 -3.54
C THR A 11 3.78 -18.95 -3.11
N PHE A 12 3.94 -17.72 -3.63
CA PHE A 12 4.97 -16.81 -3.17
C PHE A 12 4.68 -16.36 -1.72
N GLY A 13 5.19 -17.14 -0.78
CA GLY A 13 5.11 -16.81 0.64
C GLY A 13 5.99 -15.61 1.00
N ARG A 14 5.63 -14.95 2.11
CA ARG A 14 6.38 -13.86 2.72
C ARG A 14 7.88 -14.15 2.78
N CYS A 15 8.68 -13.13 2.46
CA CYS A 15 10.11 -13.26 2.52
C CYS A 15 10.83 -12.08 3.15
N VAL A 16 11.40 -12.30 4.33
CA VAL A 16 12.19 -11.29 5.07
C VAL A 16 13.44 -10.82 4.31
N ARG A 17 14.09 -11.69 3.52
CA ARG A 17 15.28 -11.31 2.74
C ARG A 17 14.93 -10.46 1.53
N CYS A 18 13.83 -10.78 0.84
CA CYS A 18 13.33 -9.94 -0.25
C CYS A 18 12.58 -8.71 0.27
N ARG A 19 12.11 -8.73 1.52
CA ARG A 19 11.15 -7.76 2.06
C ARG A 19 9.92 -7.63 1.15
N LEU A 20 9.39 -8.78 0.77
CA LEU A 20 8.24 -8.91 -0.12
C LEU A 20 7.35 -10.05 0.37
N SER A 21 6.05 -9.80 0.43
CA SER A 21 5.00 -10.82 0.47
C SER A 21 4.03 -10.62 -0.68
N GLN A 22 3.22 -11.64 -0.93
CA GLN A 22 2.08 -11.60 -1.83
C GLN A 22 0.88 -12.17 -1.08
N GLY A 23 -0.29 -11.59 -1.31
CA GLY A 23 -1.55 -12.05 -0.72
C GLY A 23 -2.53 -10.90 -0.50
N ASP A 24 -3.56 -11.17 0.28
CA ASP A 24 -4.65 -10.26 0.59
C ASP A 24 -4.40 -9.50 1.91
N GLY A 25 -5.48 -9.06 2.56
CA GLY A 25 -5.46 -8.39 3.85
C GLY A 25 -4.70 -9.15 4.93
N GLU A 26 -4.79 -10.48 4.98
CA GLU A 26 -4.08 -11.30 5.96
C GLU A 26 -2.56 -11.20 5.77
N ALA A 27 -2.09 -11.14 4.52
CA ALA A 27 -0.67 -10.97 4.22
C ALA A 27 -0.15 -9.59 4.66
N VAL A 28 -1.00 -8.55 4.61
CA VAL A 28 -0.67 -7.21 5.09
C VAL A 28 -0.60 -7.18 6.61
N VAL A 29 -1.55 -7.79 7.32
CA VAL A 29 -1.53 -7.92 8.78
C VAL A 29 -0.28 -8.67 9.23
N ALA A 30 0.02 -9.81 8.62
CA ALA A 30 1.21 -10.60 8.94
C ALA A 30 2.52 -9.83 8.67
N ALA A 31 2.57 -9.00 7.62
CA ALA A 31 3.72 -8.15 7.35
C ALA A 31 3.83 -7.02 8.40
N TYR A 32 2.72 -6.39 8.77
CA TYR A 32 2.67 -5.35 9.79
C TYR A 32 3.18 -5.85 11.16
N GLU A 33 2.69 -7.00 11.63
CA GLU A 33 3.05 -7.54 12.95
C GLU A 33 4.54 -7.92 13.06
N GLU A 34 5.10 -8.50 12.00
CA GLU A 34 6.51 -8.93 11.98
C GLU A 34 7.45 -7.77 11.70
N TRP A 35 7.17 -6.97 10.66
CA TRP A 35 8.05 -5.88 10.24
C TRP A 35 8.00 -4.70 11.21
N ARG A 36 6.87 -4.50 11.91
CA ARG A 36 6.60 -3.37 12.82
C ARG A 36 6.98 -2.03 12.17
N PRO A 37 6.32 -1.65 11.06
CA PRO A 37 6.56 -0.38 10.40
C PRO A 37 6.07 0.79 11.27
N SER A 38 6.68 1.95 11.08
CA SER A 38 6.21 3.24 11.61
C SER A 38 5.47 4.08 10.56
N ARG A 39 5.54 3.68 9.27
CA ARG A 39 4.82 4.30 8.15
C ARG A 39 4.08 3.26 7.30
N LEU A 40 2.89 3.62 6.87
CA LEU A 40 2.05 2.82 5.98
C LEU A 40 1.78 3.59 4.69
N TYR A 41 2.08 2.98 3.56
CA TYR A 41 1.82 3.53 2.24
C TYR A 41 0.94 2.56 1.46
N LEU A 42 -0.25 2.99 1.08
CA LEU A 42 -1.26 2.17 0.43
C LEU A 42 -1.56 2.70 -0.95
N ASP A 43 -1.54 1.84 -1.96
CA ASP A 43 -2.31 2.12 -3.17
C ASP A 43 -3.82 2.15 -2.87
N PHE A 44 -4.56 2.84 -3.74
CA PHE A 44 -6.00 2.99 -3.57
C PHE A 44 -6.81 1.98 -4.39
N ASP A 45 -6.73 2.04 -5.72
CA ASP A 45 -7.66 1.29 -6.57
C ASP A 45 -7.26 -0.19 -6.61
N ARG A 46 -8.19 -1.11 -6.35
CA ARG A 46 -7.94 -2.56 -6.22
C ARG A 46 -6.98 -2.96 -5.10
N THR A 47 -6.46 -2.01 -4.34
CA THR A 47 -5.71 -2.23 -3.11
C THR A 47 -6.60 -1.90 -1.92
N LEU A 48 -6.51 -0.67 -1.40
CA LEU A 48 -7.34 -0.22 -0.28
C LEU A 48 -8.84 -0.19 -0.59
N CYS A 49 -9.23 0.12 -1.83
CA CYS A 49 -10.61 0.31 -2.24
C CYS A 49 -10.99 -0.60 -3.42
N SER A 50 -12.26 -0.99 -3.50
CA SER A 50 -12.78 -1.87 -4.55
C SER A 50 -13.00 -1.20 -5.90
N THR A 51 -12.65 0.08 -6.01
CA THR A 51 -12.65 0.82 -7.27
C THR A 51 -11.76 0.12 -8.30
N ARG A 52 -12.20 0.15 -9.57
CA ARG A 52 -11.29 -0.12 -10.70
C ARG A 52 -10.39 1.09 -10.89
N GLY A 53 -9.18 0.88 -11.42
CA GLY A 53 -8.19 1.93 -11.64
C GLY A 53 -8.77 3.22 -12.24
N GLY A 54 -8.61 4.33 -11.51
CA GLY A 54 -9.03 5.67 -11.92
C GLY A 54 -10.52 5.99 -11.76
N ALA A 55 -11.33 5.11 -11.15
CA ALA A 55 -12.75 5.36 -10.91
C ALA A 55 -12.99 6.27 -9.70
N ASP A 56 -14.08 7.05 -9.73
CA ASP A 56 -14.52 7.86 -8.59
C ASP A 56 -15.10 6.95 -7.48
N PRO A 57 -14.58 6.99 -6.23
CA PRO A 57 -15.09 6.13 -5.16
C PRO A 57 -16.46 6.60 -4.64
N MET A 58 -17.48 5.76 -4.78
CA MET A 58 -18.84 6.00 -4.29
C MET A 58 -19.20 5.11 -3.10
N ARG A 59 -19.72 5.71 -2.04
CA ARG A 59 -20.26 5.01 -0.86
C ARG A 59 -21.47 4.14 -1.24
N GLY A 60 -21.58 2.96 -0.66
CA GLY A 60 -22.64 1.99 -0.96
C GLY A 60 -22.38 1.16 -2.23
N THR A 61 -21.43 1.56 -3.07
CA THR A 61 -20.99 0.82 -4.26
C THR A 61 -19.61 0.21 -4.07
N HIS A 62 -18.67 0.99 -3.52
CA HIS A 62 -17.30 0.54 -3.29
C HIS A 62 -17.04 0.31 -1.80
N THR A 63 -16.14 -0.61 -1.52
CA THR A 63 -15.75 -0.99 -0.16
C THR A 63 -14.27 -0.70 0.08
N VAL A 64 -13.96 -0.34 1.32
CA VAL A 64 -12.60 -0.34 1.86
C VAL A 64 -12.27 -1.74 2.34
N ASP A 65 -11.06 -2.22 2.06
CA ASP A 65 -10.57 -3.49 2.58
C ASP A 65 -10.45 -3.46 4.12
N ALA A 66 -11.01 -4.47 4.78
CA ALA A 66 -11.23 -4.45 6.23
C ALA A 66 -9.91 -4.59 7.02
N GLU A 67 -9.01 -5.43 6.53
CA GLU A 67 -7.72 -5.69 7.13
C GLU A 67 -6.78 -4.49 6.93
N LEU A 68 -6.74 -3.90 5.72
CA LEU A 68 -5.97 -2.67 5.48
C LEU A 68 -6.51 -1.51 6.33
N HIS A 69 -7.84 -1.40 6.50
CA HIS A 69 -8.46 -0.42 7.39
C HIS A 69 -7.99 -0.61 8.83
N ALA A 70 -8.05 -1.85 9.35
CA ALA A 70 -7.62 -2.15 10.71
C ALA A 70 -6.15 -1.80 10.95
N VAL A 71 -5.25 -2.13 10.01
CA VAL A 71 -3.83 -1.78 10.07
C VAL A 71 -3.63 -0.26 10.06
N ALA A 72 -4.33 0.46 9.16
CA ALA A 72 -4.27 1.92 9.08
C ALA A 72 -4.73 2.60 10.37
N VAL A 73 -5.82 2.11 10.98
CA VAL A 73 -6.32 2.60 12.28
C VAL A 73 -5.32 2.32 13.40
N ALA A 74 -4.73 1.12 13.44
CA ALA A 74 -3.74 0.75 14.46
C ALA A 74 -2.46 1.61 14.38
N MET A 75 -2.03 1.96 13.17
CA MET A 75 -0.89 2.85 12.95
C MET A 75 -1.23 4.33 13.19
N GLY A 76 -2.49 4.70 13.02
CA GLY A 76 -2.99 6.06 13.22
C GLY A 76 -2.82 6.96 12.00
N ALA A 77 -3.58 8.06 12.01
CA ALA A 77 -3.72 8.98 10.89
C ALA A 77 -2.37 9.48 10.37
N ALA A 78 -1.50 9.96 11.26
CA ALA A 78 -0.23 10.58 10.91
C ALA A 78 0.77 9.63 10.26
N ALA A 79 0.60 8.32 10.41
CA ALA A 79 1.48 7.29 9.87
C ALA A 79 1.01 6.75 8.51
N THR A 80 -0.24 7.00 8.11
CA THR A 80 -0.87 6.37 6.94
C THR A 80 -0.97 7.34 5.76
N HIS A 81 -0.40 6.95 4.63
CA HIS A 81 -0.43 7.69 3.37
C HIS A 81 -1.07 6.84 2.28
N VAL A 82 -1.92 7.46 1.45
CA VAL A 82 -2.47 6.83 0.24
C VAL A 82 -1.73 7.38 -0.97
N LEU A 83 -1.12 6.49 -1.75
CA LEU A 83 -0.35 6.80 -2.96
C LEU A 83 -1.07 6.18 -4.15
N THR A 84 -1.74 7.00 -4.96
CA THR A 84 -2.60 6.52 -6.04
C THR A 84 -2.24 7.18 -7.36
N ARG A 85 -2.61 6.57 -8.49
CA ARG A 85 -2.65 7.27 -9.79
C ARG A 85 -4.03 7.88 -10.08
N ASN A 86 -4.98 7.69 -9.17
CA ASN A 86 -6.33 8.19 -9.31
C ASN A 86 -6.36 9.69 -9.05
N ARG A 87 -6.75 10.45 -10.07
CA ARG A 87 -6.86 11.91 -10.02
C ARG A 87 -7.93 12.43 -9.06
N HIS A 88 -8.88 11.59 -8.64
CA HIS A 88 -10.02 11.95 -7.78
C HIS A 88 -9.62 12.08 -6.30
N THR A 89 -8.47 12.70 -6.00
CA THR A 89 -7.86 12.73 -4.66
C THR A 89 -8.75 13.37 -3.59
N ALA A 90 -9.54 14.38 -3.95
CA ALA A 90 -10.49 15.02 -3.03
C ALA A 90 -11.63 14.05 -2.65
N GLN A 91 -12.19 13.36 -3.65
CA GLN A 91 -13.23 12.35 -3.46
C GLN A 91 -12.71 11.15 -2.69
N ILE A 92 -11.50 10.69 -2.97
CA ILE A 92 -10.83 9.63 -2.20
C ILE A 92 -10.70 10.03 -0.73
N ARG A 93 -10.22 11.25 -0.45
CA ARG A 93 -10.09 11.74 0.93
C ARG A 93 -11.43 11.78 1.64
N GLN A 94 -12.48 12.29 0.98
CA GLN A 94 -13.83 12.31 1.54
C GLN A 94 -14.35 10.89 1.78
N PHE A 95 -14.22 10.00 0.80
CA PHE A 95 -14.66 8.61 0.88
C PHE A 95 -14.00 7.87 2.06
N LEU A 96 -12.69 8.03 2.24
CA LEU A 96 -11.96 7.42 3.37
C LEU A 96 -12.43 7.99 4.72
N ALA A 97 -12.66 9.30 4.81
CA ALA A 97 -13.19 9.93 6.02
C ALA A 97 -14.60 9.41 6.38
N GLU A 98 -15.48 9.22 5.39
CA GLU A 98 -16.82 8.66 5.58
C GLU A 98 -16.80 7.18 6.06
N HIS A 99 -15.72 6.46 5.79
CA HIS A 99 -15.46 5.10 6.29
C HIS A 99 -14.65 5.08 7.59
N GLY A 100 -14.43 6.25 8.21
CA GLY A 100 -13.67 6.36 9.47
C GLY A 100 -12.21 5.93 9.33
N LEU A 101 -11.62 6.04 8.14
CA LEU A 101 -10.21 5.74 7.88
C LEU A 101 -9.42 7.05 7.77
N PRO A 102 -8.75 7.49 8.85
CA PRO A 102 -7.98 8.73 8.81
C PRO A 102 -6.62 8.48 8.15
N VAL A 103 -6.23 9.36 7.23
CA VAL A 103 -4.93 9.31 6.54
C VAL A 103 -4.24 10.66 6.66
N ALA A 104 -2.91 10.64 6.76
CA ALA A 104 -2.08 11.84 6.75
C ALA A 104 -2.29 12.60 5.44
N ALA A 105 -2.28 11.87 4.33
CA ALA A 105 -2.49 12.43 3.02
C ALA A 105 -2.88 11.40 1.96
N VAL A 106 -3.51 11.92 0.91
CA VAL A 106 -3.76 11.23 -0.36
C VAL A 106 -2.94 11.94 -1.42
N HIS A 107 -2.02 11.22 -2.05
CA HIS A 107 -1.11 11.74 -3.07
C HIS A 107 -1.39 11.07 -4.40
N SER A 108 -1.62 11.88 -5.44
CA SER A 108 -1.67 11.39 -6.81
C SER A 108 -0.27 11.40 -7.40
N ALA A 109 0.28 10.22 -7.70
CA ALA A 109 1.49 10.08 -8.50
C ALA A 109 1.11 10.22 -9.99
N PRO A 110 1.76 11.13 -10.75
CA PRO A 110 1.56 11.23 -12.18
C PRO A 110 1.88 9.93 -12.91
N THR A 111 1.26 9.72 -14.08
CA THR A 111 1.58 8.56 -14.93
C THR A 111 3.04 8.60 -15.35
N GLY A 112 3.74 7.48 -15.17
CA GLY A 112 5.17 7.35 -15.51
C GLY A 112 6.12 7.78 -14.40
N GLU A 113 5.61 8.41 -13.33
CA GLU A 113 6.39 8.67 -12.13
C GLU A 113 6.25 7.52 -11.12
N SER A 114 7.35 7.25 -10.41
CA SER A 114 7.38 6.24 -9.37
C SER A 114 6.78 6.78 -8.07
N LYS A 115 5.94 5.97 -7.41
CA LYS A 115 5.46 6.26 -6.06
C LYS A 115 6.60 6.30 -5.03
N TRP A 116 7.75 5.70 -5.35
CA TRP A 116 8.93 5.70 -4.50
C TRP A 116 9.35 7.11 -4.07
N GLN A 117 9.31 8.09 -4.97
CA GLN A 117 9.79 9.44 -4.66
C GLN A 117 9.05 10.02 -3.45
N HIS A 118 7.74 9.84 -3.39
CA HIS A 118 6.94 10.30 -2.26
C HIS A 118 7.29 9.55 -0.95
N ILE A 119 7.53 8.25 -1.03
CA ILE A 119 7.97 7.46 0.12
C ILE A 119 9.32 7.98 0.61
N ALA A 120 10.28 8.21 -0.29
CA ALA A 120 11.60 8.72 0.06
C ALA A 120 11.54 10.10 0.74
N ASP A 121 10.66 10.98 0.27
CA ASP A 121 10.50 12.34 0.79
C ASP A 121 9.83 12.38 2.18
N THR A 122 9.02 11.37 2.51
CA THR A 122 8.23 11.33 3.74
C THR A 122 8.74 10.33 4.77
N LEU A 123 9.56 9.36 4.37
CA LEU A 123 10.11 8.34 5.26
C LEU A 123 11.32 8.90 6.02
N GLY A 124 11.11 9.17 7.30
CA GLY A 124 12.10 9.75 8.19
C GLY A 124 13.32 8.86 8.42
N VAL A 125 14.36 9.46 9.01
CA VAL A 125 15.58 8.74 9.40
C VAL A 125 15.24 7.71 10.48
N GLY A 126 15.63 6.45 10.25
CA GLY A 126 15.37 5.34 11.18
C GLY A 126 13.94 4.78 11.14
N GLU A 127 13.04 5.38 10.37
CA GLU A 127 11.68 4.85 10.18
C GLU A 127 11.68 3.62 9.26
N ARG A 128 10.67 2.77 9.44
CA ARG A 128 10.42 1.61 8.57
C ARG A 128 9.04 1.72 7.95
N ALA A 129 8.92 1.33 6.69
CA ALA A 129 7.69 1.43 5.92
C ALA A 129 7.13 0.06 5.58
N LEU A 130 5.80 -0.02 5.53
CA LEU A 130 5.06 -1.04 4.81
C LEU A 130 4.40 -0.38 3.59
N PHE A 131 4.73 -0.88 2.40
CA PHE A 131 4.14 -0.45 1.13
C PHE A 131 3.24 -1.58 0.59
N VAL A 132 2.01 -1.24 0.19
CA VAL A 132 1.02 -2.20 -0.30
C VAL A 132 0.47 -1.69 -1.63
N ASP A 133 0.55 -2.50 -2.67
CA ASP A 133 0.11 -2.16 -4.03
C ASP A 133 -0.25 -3.44 -4.79
N ASP A 134 -1.30 -3.40 -5.62
CA ASP A 134 -1.70 -4.52 -6.48
C ASP A 134 -0.83 -4.64 -7.74
N SER A 135 -0.02 -3.62 -8.03
CA SER A 135 0.88 -3.59 -9.17
C SER A 135 2.24 -4.20 -8.86
N ALA A 136 2.53 -5.31 -9.55
CA ALA A 136 3.84 -5.94 -9.55
C ALA A 136 4.98 -4.97 -9.91
N ASN A 137 4.71 -4.02 -10.81
CA ASN A 137 5.72 -3.04 -11.24
C ASN A 137 6.05 -2.04 -10.14
N GLU A 138 5.06 -1.64 -9.33
CA GLU A 138 5.25 -0.70 -8.21
C GLU A 138 5.99 -1.36 -7.06
N VAL A 139 5.56 -2.56 -6.67
CA VAL A 139 6.28 -3.30 -5.62
C VAL A 139 7.67 -3.70 -6.06
N ALA A 140 7.93 -3.86 -7.36
CA ALA A 140 9.25 -4.19 -7.90
C ALA A 140 10.09 -2.95 -8.28
N ASP A 141 9.66 -1.74 -7.94
CA ASP A 141 10.42 -0.52 -8.19
C ASP A 141 11.88 -0.68 -7.70
N PRO A 142 12.90 -0.50 -8.57
CA PRO A 142 14.29 -0.78 -8.20
C PRO A 142 14.80 0.01 -7.00
N GLN A 143 14.36 1.26 -6.84
CA GLN A 143 14.78 2.11 -5.72
C GLN A 143 14.12 1.63 -4.42
N MET A 144 12.84 1.26 -4.48
CA MET A 144 12.13 0.67 -3.35
C MET A 144 12.70 -0.70 -2.95
N VAL A 145 13.10 -1.53 -3.93
CA VAL A 145 13.78 -2.81 -3.69
C VAL A 145 15.12 -2.59 -2.98
N ALA A 146 15.85 -1.54 -3.37
CA ALA A 146 17.18 -1.25 -2.83
C ALA A 146 17.12 -0.73 -1.39
N ASP A 147 16.06 -0.03 -0.99
CA ASP A 147 15.95 0.50 0.37
C ASP A 147 15.64 -0.61 1.39
N PRO A 148 16.49 -0.81 2.42
CA PRO A 148 16.28 -1.85 3.42
C PRO A 148 15.15 -1.55 4.41
N ARG A 149 14.63 -0.32 4.45
CA ARG A 149 13.59 0.13 5.39
C ARG A 149 12.18 -0.19 4.92
N VAL A 150 12.01 -0.58 3.66
CA VAL A 150 10.68 -0.83 3.08
C VAL A 150 10.41 -2.33 2.98
N PHE A 151 9.31 -2.75 3.60
CA PHE A 151 8.66 -4.03 3.34
C PHE A 151 7.51 -3.81 2.39
N ARG A 152 7.34 -4.71 1.42
CA ARG A 152 6.38 -4.56 0.33
C ARG A 152 5.41 -5.72 0.31
N VAL A 153 4.16 -5.45 -0.01
CA VAL A 153 3.13 -6.46 -0.21
C VAL A 153 2.54 -6.27 -1.59
N LEU A 154 2.69 -7.30 -2.44
CA LEU A 154 1.92 -7.40 -3.68
C LEU A 154 0.51 -7.85 -3.33
N PHE A 155 -0.41 -6.90 -3.31
CA PHE A 155 -1.77 -7.13 -2.87
C PHE A 155 -2.57 -7.91 -3.91
N GLN A 156 -3.36 -8.87 -3.44
CA GLN A 156 -4.28 -9.65 -4.26
C GLN A 156 -5.66 -9.62 -3.60
N ARG A 157 -6.67 -9.25 -4.39
CA ARG A 157 -8.08 -9.31 -3.99
C ARG A 157 -8.71 -10.66 -4.29
#